data_AF-A0A3S1AZR5-F1
#
_entry.id   AF-A0A3S1AZR5-F1
#
_cell.length_a   1.000
_cell.length_b   1.000
_cell.length_c   1.000
_cell.angle_alpha   90.00
_cell.angle_beta   90.00
_cell.angle_gamma   90.00
#
_symmetry.space_group_name_H-M   'P 1'
#
loop_
_entity.id
_entity.type
_entity.pdbx_description
1 polymer ?
#
loop_
_entity_poly.entity_id
_entity_poly.type
_entity_poly.pdbx_seq_one_letter_code
_entity_poly.pdbx_strand_id
1 'polypeptide(L)'
;MVGDGLSPVLFIIYLEHALKEVRKVIGEPKSPLEEKIPREIAYADDVDFVGLEYIDIDAVQRTLHKYNLKVNVAKTTHSIVNNYGKVLNIYYPTKISNKTLYTKCNEKPLSIHILESRWRLFGHILRRNEEIPANKAMQLYFHRTEKRFRGRPTTTLPVTINKDLSQIQDNLSLKSTDDLEYLRSLAQDRNQWKSLTKQIVEIAEASRSDDQDAKSE
;
A
#
# COMPACT_ATOMS: atom_id res chain seq x y z
N MET A 1 19.30 5.85 13.49
CA MET A 1 18.23 6.45 14.31
C MET A 1 16.91 5.99 13.71
N VAL A 2 16.16 5.14 14.41
CA VAL A 2 14.94 4.52 13.90
C VAL A 2 13.85 4.80 14.93
N GLY A 3 12.76 5.48 14.55
CA GLY A 3 11.56 5.50 15.40
C GLY A 3 10.62 6.70 15.31
N ASP A 4 10.98 7.82 14.67
CA ASP A 4 10.07 8.97 14.52
C ASP A 4 9.46 8.98 13.11
N GLY A 5 8.13 9.15 13.00
CA GLY A 5 7.40 9.21 11.74
C GLY A 5 7.83 10.35 10.81
N LEU A 6 8.49 11.38 11.36
CA LEU A 6 9.10 12.46 10.56
C LEU A 6 10.51 12.11 10.03
N SER A 7 11.17 11.10 10.59
CA SER A 7 12.55 10.73 10.23
C SER A 7 12.75 10.47 8.73
N PRO A 8 11.85 9.73 8.03
CA PRO A 8 12.02 9.48 6.60
C PRO A 8 11.94 10.77 5.76
N VAL A 9 11.03 11.67 6.11
CA VAL A 9 10.85 12.95 5.40
C VAL A 9 12.04 13.87 5.64
N LEU A 10 12.51 13.97 6.90
CA LEU A 10 13.69 14.76 7.24
C LEU A 10 14.96 14.22 6.57
N PHE A 11 15.08 12.89 6.48
CA PHE A 11 16.19 12.26 5.78
C PHE A 11 16.18 12.58 4.28
N ILE A 12 15.01 12.54 3.61
CA ILE A 12 14.89 12.92 2.19
C ILE A 12 15.31 14.38 1.98
N ILE A 13 14.86 15.30 2.84
CA ILE A 13 15.25 16.72 2.76
C ILE A 13 16.76 16.89 2.96
N TYR A 14 17.34 16.15 3.91
CA TYR A 14 18.77 16.17 4.19
C TYR A 14 19.60 15.61 3.03
N LEU A 15 19.17 14.48 2.46
CA LEU A 15 19.80 13.87 1.30
C LEU A 15 19.76 14.81 0.09
N GLU A 16 18.62 15.43 -0.18
CA GLU A 16 18.49 16.42 -1.26
C GLU A 16 19.42 17.62 -1.08
N HIS A 17 19.65 18.07 0.16
CA HIS A 17 20.63 19.12 0.43
C HIS A 17 22.06 18.68 0.10
N ALA A 18 22.44 17.44 0.42
CA ALA A 18 23.74 16.89 0.03
C ALA A 18 23.86 16.71 -1.49
N LEU A 19 22.79 16.27 -2.16
CA LEU A 19 22.74 16.11 -3.62
C LEU A 19 22.88 17.45 -4.35
N LYS A 20 22.36 18.56 -3.80
CA LYS A 20 22.59 19.90 -4.36
C LYS A 20 24.07 20.27 -4.44
N GLU A 21 24.87 19.92 -3.45
CA GLU A 21 26.32 20.14 -3.51
C GLU A 21 27.01 19.18 -4.48
N VAL A 22 26.54 17.93 -4.57
CA VAL A 22 27.00 16.98 -5.58
C VAL A 22 26.79 17.53 -6.99
N ARG A 23 25.63 18.13 -7.29
CA ARG A 23 25.35 18.75 -8.59
C ARG A 23 26.36 19.85 -8.95
N LYS A 24 26.77 20.67 -7.98
CA LYS A 24 27.79 21.72 -8.20
C LYS A 24 29.16 21.12 -8.53
N VAL A 25 29.51 19.99 -7.92
CA VAL A 25 30.79 19.30 -8.12
C VAL A 25 30.82 18.56 -9.45
N ILE A 26 29.71 17.92 -9.85
CA ILE A 26 29.57 17.25 -11.16
C ILE A 26 29.48 18.30 -12.29
N GLY A 27 29.08 19.54 -11.99
CA GLY A 27 29.00 20.65 -12.94
C GLY A 27 27.64 20.73 -13.64
N GLU A 28 27.43 21.78 -14.44
CA GLU A 28 26.21 21.97 -15.23
C GLU A 28 26.21 21.12 -16.51
N PRO A 29 25.03 20.86 -17.13
CA PRO A 29 24.95 20.19 -18.43
C PRO A 29 25.84 20.87 -19.45
N LYS A 30 26.68 20.10 -20.15
CA LYS A 30 27.60 20.62 -21.16
C LYS A 30 26.96 20.65 -22.55
N SER A 31 25.77 20.06 -22.72
CA SER A 31 25.05 20.03 -24.00
C SER A 31 23.53 20.19 -23.86
N PRO A 32 22.84 20.69 -24.90
CA PRO A 32 21.36 20.76 -24.95
C PRO A 32 20.67 19.39 -24.88
N LEU A 33 21.39 18.30 -25.13
CA LEU A 33 20.87 16.94 -24.97
C LEU A 33 20.94 16.49 -23.50
N GLU A 34 22.02 16.82 -22.79
CA GLU A 34 22.13 16.56 -21.35
C GLU A 34 21.10 17.34 -20.54
N GLU A 35 20.73 18.55 -20.99
CA GLU A 35 19.68 19.35 -20.36
C GLU A 35 18.30 18.68 -20.41
N LYS A 36 18.06 17.80 -21.40
CA LYS A 36 16.79 17.08 -21.58
C LYS A 36 16.73 15.75 -20.84
N ILE A 37 17.84 15.29 -20.25
CA ILE A 37 17.93 14.00 -19.57
C ILE A 37 17.87 14.24 -18.05
N PRO A 38 17.07 13.48 -17.29
CA PRO A 38 17.14 13.54 -15.83
C PRO A 38 18.54 13.14 -15.37
N ARG A 39 19.24 14.05 -14.68
CA ARG A 39 20.65 13.84 -14.26
C ARG A 39 20.79 12.86 -13.09
N GLU A 40 19.71 12.67 -12.34
CA GLU A 40 19.66 11.73 -11.24
C GLU A 40 18.25 11.16 -11.07
N ILE A 41 18.17 9.94 -10.57
CA ILE A 41 16.93 9.27 -10.20
C ILE A 41 17.12 8.81 -8.76
N ALA A 42 16.31 9.32 -7.85
CA ALA A 42 16.42 9.02 -6.43
C ALA A 42 15.13 8.37 -5.91
N TYR A 43 15.29 7.26 -5.18
CA TYR A 43 14.23 6.62 -4.41
C TYR A 43 14.75 6.27 -3.01
N ALA A 44 14.29 7.02 -2.01
CA ALA A 44 14.78 6.92 -0.63
C ALA A 44 16.32 7.09 -0.55
N ASP A 45 17.05 6.03 -0.21
CA ASP A 45 18.52 5.99 -0.13
C ASP A 45 19.21 5.55 -1.42
N ASP A 46 18.46 5.01 -2.39
CA ASP A 46 18.98 4.62 -3.69
C ASP A 46 19.00 5.84 -4.63
N VAL A 47 20.19 6.20 -5.13
CA VAL A 47 20.39 7.32 -6.05
C VAL A 47 21.23 6.86 -7.24
N ASP A 48 20.65 6.94 -8.43
CA ASP A 48 21.30 6.69 -9.70
C ASP A 48 21.66 8.01 -10.38
N PHE A 49 22.91 8.17 -10.81
CA PHE A 49 23.34 9.31 -11.61
C PHE A 49 23.37 8.93 -13.08
N VAL A 50 22.79 9.78 -13.93
CA VAL A 50 22.65 9.56 -15.37
C VAL A 50 23.31 10.71 -16.13
N GLY A 51 24.18 10.37 -17.07
CA GLY A 51 24.91 11.32 -17.89
C GLY A 51 25.38 10.72 -19.19
N LEU A 52 25.79 11.56 -20.15
CA LEU A 52 26.41 11.11 -21.40
C LEU A 52 27.89 10.77 -21.22
N GLU A 53 28.52 11.40 -20.23
CA GLU A 53 29.91 11.15 -19.82
C GLU A 53 29.94 10.43 -18.46
N TYR A 54 31.07 9.76 -18.20
CA TYR A 54 31.31 9.16 -16.89
C TYR A 54 31.32 10.24 -15.80
N ILE A 55 30.50 10.03 -14.78
CA ILE A 55 30.43 10.90 -13.61
C ILE A 55 31.51 10.44 -12.63
N ASP A 56 32.34 11.38 -12.15
CA ASP A 56 33.39 11.10 -11.17
C ASP A 56 32.78 10.67 -9.82
N ILE A 57 32.67 9.35 -9.63
CA ILE A 57 32.11 8.73 -8.42
C ILE A 57 32.95 9.09 -7.19
N ASP A 58 34.27 9.28 -7.33
CA ASP A 58 35.14 9.65 -6.21
C ASP A 58 34.86 11.09 -5.73
N ALA A 59 34.54 12.00 -6.66
CA ALA A 59 34.08 13.34 -6.31
C ALA A 59 32.71 13.34 -5.63
N VAL A 60 31.78 12.50 -6.09
CA VAL A 60 30.47 12.30 -5.45
C VAL A 60 30.64 11.75 -4.03
N GLN A 61 31.43 10.68 -3.89
CA GLN A 61 31.69 10.03 -2.61
C GLN A 61 32.35 10.98 -1.61
N ARG A 62 33.35 11.76 -2.03
CA ARG A 62 33.99 12.78 -1.17
C ARG A 62 32.99 13.84 -0.72
N THR A 63 32.06 14.23 -1.58
CA THR A 63 31.04 15.24 -1.27
C THR A 63 30.03 14.68 -0.27
N LEU A 64 29.51 13.47 -0.50
CA LEU A 64 28.56 12.80 0.41
C LEU A 64 29.19 12.49 1.79
N HIS A 65 30.49 12.17 1.84
CA HIS A 65 31.20 11.99 3.11
C HIS A 65 31.19 13.25 4.00
N LYS A 66 31.17 14.46 3.42
CA LYS A 66 31.05 15.72 4.20
C LYS A 66 29.71 15.84 4.92
N TYR A 67 28.70 15.15 4.43
CA TYR A 67 27.35 15.07 5.01
C TYR A 67 27.16 13.78 5.83
N ASN A 68 28.23 13.12 6.22
CA ASN A 68 28.19 11.85 6.95
C ASN A 68 27.40 10.74 6.22
N LEU A 69 27.25 10.85 4.90
CA LEU A 69 26.62 9.84 4.05
C LEU A 69 27.71 8.95 3.45
N LYS A 70 27.64 7.65 3.75
CA LYS A 70 28.61 6.66 3.27
C LYS A 70 28.00 5.90 2.09
N VAL A 71 28.65 6.00 0.94
CA VAL A 71 28.29 5.22 -0.26
C VAL A 71 28.71 3.77 -0.08
N ASN A 72 27.82 2.83 -0.40
CA ASN A 72 28.15 1.42 -0.40
C ASN A 72 28.77 1.02 -1.73
N VAL A 73 30.10 1.15 -1.81
CA VAL A 73 30.89 0.88 -3.03
C VAL A 73 30.69 -0.56 -3.53
N ALA A 74 30.44 -1.53 -2.65
CA ALA A 74 30.19 -2.92 -3.05
C ALA A 74 28.87 -3.12 -3.82
N LYS A 75 27.94 -2.17 -3.71
CA LYS A 75 26.66 -2.15 -4.44
C LYS A 75 26.63 -1.13 -5.58
N THR A 76 27.64 -0.28 -5.70
CA THR A 76 27.70 0.74 -6.75
C THR A 76 28.14 0.11 -8.07
N THR A 77 27.25 0.08 -9.06
CA THR A 77 27.52 -0.46 -10.39
C THR A 77 27.52 0.64 -11.44
N HIS A 78 28.53 0.64 -12.31
CA HIS A 78 28.58 1.49 -13.50
C HIS A 78 28.05 0.70 -14.70
N SER A 79 27.01 1.23 -15.36
CA SER A 79 26.40 0.62 -16.55
C SER A 79 26.43 1.59 -17.71
N ILE A 80 27.07 1.20 -18.82
CA ILE A 80 27.04 1.98 -20.06
C ILE A 80 25.81 1.59 -20.85
N VAL A 81 25.01 2.59 -21.20
CA VAL A 81 23.85 2.43 -22.04
C VAL A 81 24.24 2.78 -23.47
N ASN A 82 24.20 1.78 -24.35
CA ASN A 82 24.42 2.00 -25.79
C ASN A 82 23.12 2.25 -26.58
N ASN A 83 21.96 2.15 -25.92
CA ASN A 83 20.66 2.31 -26.58
C ASN A 83 19.60 2.80 -25.56
N TYR A 84 19.22 4.08 -25.63
CA TYR A 84 18.27 4.70 -24.71
C TYR A 84 16.91 4.00 -24.66
N GLY A 85 16.49 3.37 -25.76
CA GLY A 85 15.27 2.55 -25.82
C GLY A 85 15.34 1.21 -25.07
N LYS A 86 16.52 0.78 -24.60
CA LYS A 86 16.72 -0.47 -23.86
C LYS A 86 16.94 -0.30 -22.36
N VAL A 87 17.37 0.88 -21.89
CA VAL A 87 17.58 1.14 -20.44
C VAL A 87 16.28 1.14 -19.68
N LEU A 88 15.29 1.78 -20.29
CA LEU A 88 13.92 1.79 -19.83
C LEU A 88 13.09 1.06 -20.88
N ASN A 89 13.44 -0.20 -21.17
CA ASN A 89 12.54 -1.11 -21.89
C ASN A 89 11.30 -1.48 -21.03
N ILE A 90 10.85 -0.55 -20.18
CA ILE A 90 9.54 -0.47 -19.57
C ILE A 90 8.73 0.44 -20.49
N TYR A 91 8.46 -0.04 -21.68
CA TYR A 91 7.23 0.37 -22.33
C TYR A 91 6.09 -0.16 -21.44
N TYR A 92 4.97 0.56 -21.32
CA TYR A 92 3.70 -0.09 -20.99
C TYR A 92 3.08 -0.48 -22.34
N PRO A 93 3.49 -1.58 -23.02
CA PRO A 93 2.76 -2.00 -24.18
C PRO A 93 1.47 -2.61 -23.63
N THR A 94 0.35 -1.93 -23.88
CA THR A 94 -1.02 -2.33 -23.50
C THR A 94 -1.39 -2.17 -22.02
N LYS A 95 -2.66 -1.81 -21.79
CA LYS A 95 -3.27 -1.80 -20.45
C LYS A 95 -3.22 -3.22 -19.90
N ILE A 96 -2.39 -3.47 -18.90
CA ILE A 96 -2.42 -4.74 -18.16
C ILE A 96 -3.67 -4.72 -17.28
N SER A 97 -4.54 -5.71 -17.44
CA SER A 97 -5.71 -5.84 -16.58
C SER A 97 -5.28 -6.13 -15.14
N ASN A 98 -6.08 -5.70 -14.16
CA ASN A 98 -5.81 -6.01 -12.75
C ASN A 98 -5.70 -7.53 -12.51
N LYS A 99 -6.51 -8.35 -13.20
CA LYS A 99 -6.44 -9.82 -13.16
C LYS A 99 -5.05 -10.31 -13.52
N THR A 100 -4.57 -9.90 -14.69
CA THR A 100 -3.25 -10.28 -15.22
C THR A 100 -2.12 -9.82 -14.29
N LEU A 101 -2.23 -8.63 -13.71
CA LEU A 101 -1.25 -8.10 -12.78
C LEU A 101 -1.14 -8.98 -11.52
N TYR A 102 -2.28 -9.29 -10.90
CA TYR A 102 -2.33 -10.15 -9.70
C TYR A 102 -1.84 -11.57 -9.97
N THR A 103 -2.22 -12.18 -11.10
CA THR A 103 -1.71 -13.50 -11.51
C THR A 103 -0.19 -13.49 -11.72
N LYS A 104 0.36 -12.47 -12.38
CA LYS A 104 1.81 -12.35 -12.60
C LYS A 104 2.60 -12.20 -11.31
N CYS A 105 2.04 -11.48 -10.33
CA CYS A 105 2.67 -11.29 -9.03
C CYS A 105 2.41 -12.45 -8.05
N ASN A 106 1.64 -13.46 -8.44
CA ASN A 106 1.15 -14.52 -7.56
C ASN A 106 0.49 -13.96 -6.29
N GLU A 107 -0.27 -12.88 -6.43
CA GLU A 107 -0.78 -12.09 -5.30
C GLU A 107 -2.27 -11.82 -5.44
N LYS A 108 -2.95 -11.55 -4.31
CA LYS A 108 -4.38 -11.25 -4.28
C LYS A 108 -4.64 -9.74 -4.28
N PRO A 109 -5.82 -9.28 -4.73
CA PRO A 109 -6.18 -7.87 -4.65
C PRO A 109 -6.14 -7.34 -3.22
N LEU A 110 -5.68 -6.09 -3.06
CA LEU A 110 -5.64 -5.41 -1.75
C LEU A 110 -7.01 -5.39 -1.06
N SER A 111 -8.11 -5.34 -1.83
CA SER A 111 -9.46 -5.41 -1.28
C SER A 111 -9.75 -6.71 -0.53
N ILE A 112 -9.11 -7.83 -0.91
CA ILE A 112 -9.23 -9.12 -0.22
C ILE A 112 -8.46 -9.07 1.11
N HIS A 113 -7.23 -8.57 1.09
CA HIS A 113 -6.42 -8.35 2.31
C HIS A 113 -7.12 -7.42 3.31
N ILE A 114 -7.78 -6.36 2.82
CA ILE A 114 -8.59 -5.45 3.64
C ILE A 114 -9.81 -6.17 4.23
N LEU A 115 -10.48 -7.02 3.45
CA LEU A 115 -11.61 -7.83 3.94
C LEU A 115 -11.15 -8.76 5.07
N GLU A 116 -10.08 -9.53 4.87
CA GLU A 116 -9.55 -10.44 5.88
C GLU A 116 -9.14 -9.68 7.16
N SER A 117 -8.40 -8.59 7.01
CA SER A 117 -7.97 -7.74 8.12
C SER A 117 -9.15 -7.16 8.92
N ARG A 118 -10.22 -6.76 8.22
CA ARG A 118 -11.45 -6.25 8.82
C ARG A 118 -12.19 -7.31 9.62
N TRP A 119 -12.31 -8.53 9.10
CA TRP A 119 -12.92 -9.65 9.83
C TRP A 119 -12.08 -10.12 11.02
N ARG A 120 -10.76 -10.07 10.88
CA ARG A 120 -9.82 -10.32 11.98
C ARG A 120 -9.95 -9.28 13.08
N LEU A 121 -10.05 -7.99 12.73
CA LEU A 121 -10.28 -6.90 13.67
C LEU A 121 -11.65 -7.04 14.35
N PHE A 122 -12.69 -7.32 13.58
CA PHE A 122 -14.04 -7.47 14.12
C PHE A 122 -14.12 -8.61 15.13
N GLY A 123 -13.62 -9.80 14.77
CA GLY A 123 -13.56 -10.93 15.69
C GLY A 123 -12.65 -10.67 16.89
N HIS A 124 -11.63 -9.81 16.76
CA HIS A 124 -10.84 -9.36 17.91
C HIS A 124 -11.68 -8.51 18.86
N ILE A 125 -12.42 -7.51 18.34
CA ILE A 125 -13.30 -6.63 19.14
C ILE A 125 -14.35 -7.45 19.89
N LEU A 126 -15.01 -8.40 19.20
CA LEU A 126 -16.07 -9.23 19.78
C LEU A 126 -15.58 -10.14 20.92
N ARG A 127 -14.32 -10.59 20.87
CA ARG A 127 -13.71 -11.42 21.92
C ARG A 127 -13.20 -10.63 23.13
N ARG A 128 -13.14 -9.31 23.04
CA ARG A 128 -12.74 -8.47 24.18
C ARG A 128 -13.97 -8.16 25.03
N ASN A 129 -13.71 -7.81 26.29
CA ASN A 129 -14.73 -7.36 27.23
C ASN A 129 -15.58 -6.24 26.60
N GLU A 130 -16.90 -6.31 26.79
CA GLU A 130 -17.88 -5.34 26.28
C GLU A 130 -17.63 -3.91 26.77
N GLU A 131 -16.96 -3.76 27.91
CA GLU A 131 -16.62 -2.47 28.46
C GLU A 131 -15.58 -1.67 27.65
N ILE A 132 -14.87 -2.29 26.71
CA ILE A 132 -13.88 -1.58 25.90
C ILE A 132 -14.57 -0.58 24.94
N PRO A 133 -13.93 0.58 24.66
CA PRO A 133 -14.52 1.60 23.78
C PRO A 133 -14.95 1.06 22.40
N ALA A 134 -14.17 0.16 21.80
CA ALA A 134 -14.47 -0.41 20.49
C ALA A 134 -15.76 -1.27 20.50
N ASN A 135 -16.02 -2.00 21.59
CA ASN A 135 -17.20 -2.86 21.71
C ASN A 135 -18.44 -2.01 22.04
N LYS A 136 -18.32 -1.06 22.99
CA LYS A 136 -19.35 -0.04 23.24
C LYS A 136 -19.74 0.71 21.97
N ALA A 137 -18.77 1.10 21.14
CA ALA A 137 -19.05 1.76 19.87
C ALA A 137 -19.86 0.89 18.90
N MET A 138 -19.62 -0.43 18.87
CA MET A 138 -20.41 -1.38 18.07
C MET A 138 -21.84 -1.51 18.58
N GLN A 139 -22.04 -1.58 19.90
CA GLN A 139 -23.38 -1.63 20.50
C GLN A 139 -24.14 -0.32 20.23
N LEU A 140 -23.51 0.84 20.49
CA LEU A 140 -24.12 2.16 20.30
C LEU A 140 -24.50 2.44 18.85
N TYR A 141 -23.82 1.83 17.88
CA TYR A 141 -24.15 1.99 16.46
C TYR A 141 -25.61 1.66 16.16
N PHE A 142 -26.15 0.59 16.76
CA PHE A 142 -27.54 0.15 16.56
C PHE A 142 -28.58 0.97 17.36
N HIS A 143 -28.14 1.72 18.36
CA HIS A 143 -29.01 2.52 19.23
C HIS A 143 -29.08 4.00 18.82
N ARG A 144 -28.47 4.39 17.69
CA ARG A 144 -28.49 5.80 17.24
C ARG A 144 -29.90 6.22 16.84
N THR A 145 -30.54 7.02 17.68
CA THR A 145 -31.83 7.68 17.44
C THR A 145 -31.69 9.06 16.78
N GLU A 146 -30.46 9.57 16.66
CA GLU A 146 -30.21 10.91 16.11
C GLU A 146 -30.43 10.99 14.58
N LYS A 147 -30.87 12.16 14.12
CA LYS A 147 -30.99 12.45 12.69
C LYS A 147 -29.65 12.24 12.00
N ARG A 148 -29.63 11.37 10.98
CA ARG A 148 -28.47 11.17 10.12
C ARG A 148 -28.06 12.52 9.49
N PHE A 149 -26.78 12.85 9.55
CA PHE A 149 -26.24 14.04 8.89
C PHE A 149 -26.55 13.99 7.38
N ARG A 150 -26.97 15.12 6.82
CA ARG A 150 -27.30 15.26 5.40
C ARG A 150 -26.01 15.13 4.57
N GLY A 151 -25.94 14.14 3.69
CA GLY A 151 -24.76 13.89 2.84
C GLY A 151 -24.53 12.40 2.56
N ARG A 152 -23.38 12.07 1.95
CA ARG A 152 -22.97 10.67 1.73
C ARG A 152 -22.78 9.99 3.09
N PRO A 153 -23.47 8.87 3.37
CA PRO A 153 -23.25 8.13 4.62
C PRO A 153 -21.79 7.72 4.74
N THR A 154 -21.18 7.96 5.90
CA THR A 154 -19.83 7.48 6.19
C THR A 154 -19.84 5.96 6.23
N THR A 155 -18.88 5.32 5.53
CA THR A 155 -18.71 3.86 5.59
C THR A 155 -18.14 3.50 6.95
N THR A 156 -19.00 2.99 7.83
CA THR A 156 -18.60 2.48 9.15
C THR A 156 -18.34 0.98 9.10
N LEU A 157 -17.65 0.48 10.12
CA LEU A 157 -17.33 -0.94 10.25
C LEU A 157 -18.59 -1.84 10.19
N PRO A 158 -19.69 -1.55 10.92
CA PRO A 158 -20.93 -2.35 10.84
C PRO A 158 -21.55 -2.38 9.45
N VAL A 159 -21.61 -1.23 8.74
CA VAL A 159 -22.15 -1.16 7.36
C VAL A 159 -21.35 -2.05 6.43
N THR A 160 -20.02 -1.95 6.50
CA THR A 160 -19.16 -2.70 5.59
C THR A 160 -19.20 -4.19 5.91
N ILE A 161 -19.26 -4.59 7.18
CA ILE A 161 -19.43 -6.00 7.58
C ILE A 161 -20.79 -6.55 7.14
N ASN A 162 -21.87 -5.81 7.33
CA ASN A 162 -23.19 -6.25 6.87
C ASN A 162 -23.22 -6.41 5.34
N LYS A 163 -22.48 -5.58 4.60
CA LYS A 163 -22.31 -5.74 3.15
C LYS A 163 -21.55 -7.03 2.82
N ASP A 164 -20.45 -7.32 3.50
CA ASP A 164 -19.73 -8.59 3.30
C ASP A 164 -20.64 -9.79 3.60
N LEU A 165 -21.40 -9.72 4.69
CA LEU A 165 -22.35 -10.76 5.09
C LEU A 165 -23.45 -10.96 4.07
N SER A 166 -23.94 -9.90 3.42
CA SER A 166 -24.96 -10.01 2.37
C SER A 166 -24.49 -10.74 1.11
N GLN A 167 -23.17 -10.95 0.96
CA GLN A 167 -22.63 -11.78 -0.13
C GLN A 167 -22.59 -13.26 0.24
N ILE A 168 -22.89 -13.61 1.49
CA ILE A 168 -22.94 -14.97 2.02
C ILE A 168 -24.40 -15.31 2.29
N GLN A 169 -24.73 -16.61 2.20
CA GLN A 169 -26.04 -17.21 2.45
C GLN A 169 -26.93 -16.49 3.50
N ASP A 170 -28.25 -16.54 3.27
CA ASP A 170 -29.38 -15.80 3.87
C ASP A 170 -29.45 -15.61 5.41
N ASN A 171 -28.56 -16.21 6.20
CA ASN A 171 -28.77 -16.40 7.64
C ASN A 171 -27.93 -15.45 8.52
N LEU A 172 -26.93 -14.77 7.95
CA LEU A 172 -26.03 -13.89 8.70
C LEU A 172 -26.28 -12.44 8.33
N SER A 173 -26.61 -11.63 9.32
CA SER A 173 -26.78 -10.19 9.16
C SER A 173 -26.11 -9.44 10.30
N LEU A 174 -25.86 -8.15 10.13
CA LEU A 174 -25.40 -7.28 11.22
C LEU A 174 -26.25 -6.00 11.18
N LYS A 175 -27.53 -6.17 11.51
CA LYS A 175 -28.56 -5.11 11.44
C LYS A 175 -29.08 -4.69 12.81
N SER A 176 -28.93 -5.56 13.80
CA SER A 176 -29.43 -5.40 15.16
C SER A 176 -28.37 -5.71 16.22
N THR A 177 -28.69 -5.42 17.48
CA THR A 177 -27.91 -5.85 18.64
C THR A 177 -27.89 -7.36 18.82
N ASP A 178 -28.98 -8.03 18.47
CA ASP A 178 -29.12 -9.49 18.61
C ASP A 178 -28.20 -10.20 17.61
N ASP A 179 -28.12 -9.68 16.38
CA ASP A 179 -27.15 -10.12 15.37
C ASP A 179 -25.70 -9.99 15.89
N LEU A 180 -25.40 -8.86 16.56
CA LEU A 180 -24.07 -8.61 17.12
C LEU A 180 -23.74 -9.61 18.23
N GLU A 181 -24.70 -9.96 19.08
CA GLU A 181 -24.53 -10.97 20.14
C GLU A 181 -24.37 -12.38 19.56
N TYR A 182 -25.14 -12.72 18.53
CA TYR A 182 -24.96 -13.99 17.81
C TYR A 182 -23.55 -14.10 17.22
N LEU A 183 -23.08 -13.06 16.51
CA LEU A 183 -21.71 -13.03 15.99
C LEU A 183 -20.66 -13.02 17.09
N ARG A 184 -20.95 -12.42 18.26
CA ARG A 184 -20.07 -12.46 19.43
C ARG A 184 -19.91 -13.87 19.95
N SER A 185 -21.00 -14.63 20.07
CA SER A 185 -20.97 -16.03 20.49
C SER A 185 -20.13 -16.88 19.51
N LEU A 186 -20.31 -16.66 18.21
CA LEU A 186 -19.56 -17.35 17.15
C LEU A 186 -18.07 -16.99 17.17
N ALA A 187 -17.74 -15.73 17.46
CA ALA A 187 -16.36 -15.24 17.50
C ALA A 187 -15.53 -15.81 18.66
N GLN A 188 -16.16 -16.32 19.73
CA GLN A 188 -15.43 -16.93 20.85
C GLN A 188 -14.68 -18.19 20.42
N ASP A 189 -15.27 -18.99 19.53
CA ASP A 189 -14.58 -20.09 18.88
C ASP A 189 -13.70 -19.54 17.75
N ARG A 190 -12.39 -19.49 18.00
CA ARG A 190 -11.40 -19.00 17.02
C ARG A 190 -11.35 -19.84 15.74
N ASN A 191 -11.63 -21.14 15.83
CA ASN A 191 -11.59 -22.04 14.68
C ASN A 191 -12.83 -21.82 13.81
N GLN A 192 -14.00 -21.73 14.43
CA GLN A 192 -15.24 -21.37 13.72
C GLN A 192 -15.13 -19.98 13.08
N TRP A 193 -14.60 -18.99 13.81
CA TRP A 193 -14.40 -17.64 13.26
C TRP A 193 -13.43 -17.60 12.08
N LYS A 194 -12.32 -18.36 12.16
CA LYS A 194 -11.37 -18.51 11.04
C LYS A 194 -12.03 -19.18 9.84
N SER A 195 -12.79 -20.25 10.07
CA SER A 195 -13.51 -20.96 9.01
C SER A 195 -14.52 -20.04 8.32
N LEU A 196 -15.31 -19.29 9.10
CA LEU A 196 -16.22 -18.29 8.57
C LEU A 196 -15.47 -17.26 7.72
N THR A 197 -14.43 -16.63 8.29
CA THR A 197 -13.62 -15.61 7.59
C THR A 197 -13.07 -16.14 6.27
N LYS A 198 -12.60 -17.39 6.24
CA LYS A 198 -12.10 -18.05 5.04
C LYS A 198 -13.20 -18.21 3.98
N GLN A 199 -14.39 -18.65 4.36
CA GLN A 199 -15.54 -18.75 3.45
C GLN A 199 -15.92 -17.38 2.87
N ILE A 200 -15.88 -16.32 3.68
CA ILE A 200 -16.17 -14.94 3.21
C ILE A 200 -15.17 -14.51 2.14
N VAL A 201 -13.88 -14.78 2.39
CA VAL A 201 -12.80 -14.46 1.46
C VAL A 201 -12.95 -15.25 0.17
N GLU A 202 -13.22 -16.56 0.25
CA GLU A 202 -13.40 -17.42 -0.93
C GLU A 202 -14.58 -16.98 -1.79
N ILE A 203 -15.72 -16.63 -1.18
CA ILE A 203 -16.89 -16.09 -1.90
C ILE A 203 -16.55 -14.75 -2.56
N ALA A 204 -15.88 -13.85 -1.85
CA ALA A 204 -15.50 -12.55 -2.39
C ALA A 204 -14.44 -12.63 -3.53
N GLU A 205 -13.62 -13.68 -3.53
CA GLU A 205 -12.71 -14.02 -4.62
C GLU A 205 -13.45 -14.59 -5.83
N ALA A 206 -14.41 -15.49 -5.61
CA ALA A 206 -15.23 -16.08 -6.66
C ALA A 206 -16.07 -15.04 -7.40
N SER A 207 -16.85 -14.21 -6.67
CA SER A 207 -17.71 -13.18 -7.30
C SER A 207 -16.93 -12.14 -8.11
N ARG A 208 -15.64 -11.93 -7.80
CA ARG A 208 -14.77 -11.03 -8.58
C ARG A 208 -14.24 -11.65 -9.87
N SER A 209 -14.13 -12.97 -9.93
CA SER A 209 -13.73 -13.66 -11.15
C SER A 209 -14.81 -13.48 -12.22
N ASP A 210 -16.07 -13.64 -11.82
CA ASP A 210 -17.25 -13.50 -12.68
C ASP A 210 -17.44 -12.05 -13.20
N ASP A 211 -17.28 -11.05 -12.33
CA ASP A 211 -17.42 -9.61 -12.66
C ASP A 211 -16.35 -9.10 -13.67
N GLN A 212 -15.22 -9.79 -13.78
CA GLN A 212 -14.13 -9.42 -14.69
C GLN A 212 -14.24 -10.10 -16.05
N ASP A 213 -14.83 -11.30 -16.09
CA ASP A 213 -15.09 -12.01 -17.34
C ASP A 213 -16.26 -11.34 -18.11
N ALA A 214 -17.27 -10.82 -17.39
CA ALA A 214 -18.38 -10.06 -17.99
C ALA A 214 -18.02 -8.67 -18.57
N LYS A 215 -16.83 -8.13 -18.27
CA LYS A 215 -16.34 -6.83 -18.80
C LYS A 215 -15.31 -6.97 -19.91
N SER A 216 -15.01 -8.21 -20.29
CA SER A 216 -14.00 -8.54 -21.29
C SER A 216 -14.62 -8.97 -22.65
N GLU A 217 -15.95 -8.99 -22.76
CA GLU A 217 -16.73 -9.17 -24.00
C GLU A 217 -17.17 -7.83 -24.61
#